data_AF-A0A9W6WQG5-F1
#
_entry.id   AF-A0A9W6WQG5-F1
#
_cell.length_a   1.000
_cell.length_b   1.000
_cell.length_c   1.000
_cell.angle_alpha   90.00
_cell.angle_beta   90.00
_cell.angle_gamma   90.00
#
_symmetry.space_group_name_H-M   'P 1'
#
loop_
_entity.id
_entity.type
_entity.pdbx_description
1 polymer ?
#
loop_
_entity_poly.entity_id
_entity_poly.type
_entity_poly.pdbx_seq_one_letter_code
_entity_poly.pdbx_strand_id
1 'polypeptide(L)'
;MASTAAHWSSVSSPPVSRKLLACMPMLVLAAVTTMVGMTLVISAGGGNSAATIGSDSATVLAAELPVNVSHPKSQWYQRGDHFDRTVSRDRGVVTCMHDGVLPLGLSLVRELRCLGNRELIQVYHCGQQELSNASKTLLLGADDRLELVDVCSDLVERGTLKQEMANQFRSWWIKPLAMYHTDVRHVMLVDVDDIFVKNPAVLRNLDGYTSTGTTFFYDRVVKNCRKFMSGEDGGMHYMDKLIASFDYDRFNITGEHKPSANALKSFAYNNNTCHEMDSSLVLIDKERVGQAAMDVMLWFITEERFRYQFSFGDKVSYGSHLLISLR
;
A
#
# COMPACT_ATOMS: atom_id res chain seq x y z
N MET A 1 14.87 -24.66 -50.82
CA MET A 1 13.66 -23.83 -50.63
C MET A 1 12.47 -24.76 -50.47
N ALA A 2 12.01 -24.98 -49.23
CA ALA A 2 10.70 -25.54 -48.94
C ALA A 2 10.38 -25.22 -47.48
N SER A 3 9.26 -24.53 -47.29
CA SER A 3 8.67 -24.10 -46.03
C SER A 3 7.79 -25.22 -45.47
N THR A 4 7.86 -25.48 -44.17
CA THR A 4 6.85 -26.27 -43.44
C THR A 4 6.35 -25.44 -42.27
N ALA A 5 5.17 -24.87 -42.45
CA ALA A 5 4.40 -24.16 -41.44
C ALA A 5 3.74 -25.14 -40.46
N ALA A 6 3.82 -24.83 -39.16
CA ALA A 6 3.14 -25.56 -38.11
C ALA A 6 1.68 -25.08 -37.98
N HIS A 7 0.73 -26.02 -38.04
CA HIS A 7 -0.69 -25.79 -37.76
C HIS A 7 -0.94 -25.49 -36.28
N TRP A 8 -1.65 -24.40 -35.99
CA TRP A 8 -2.28 -24.14 -34.69
C TRP A 8 -3.76 -24.49 -34.78
N SER A 9 -4.22 -25.42 -33.94
CA SER A 9 -5.63 -25.73 -33.75
C SER A 9 -6.25 -24.74 -32.76
N SER A 10 -7.28 -24.00 -33.20
CA SER A 10 -8.06 -23.08 -32.38
C SER A 10 -8.93 -23.84 -31.37
N VAL A 11 -8.76 -23.58 -30.09
CA VAL A 11 -9.69 -24.04 -29.03
C VAL A 11 -10.88 -23.07 -28.97
N SER A 12 -12.06 -23.54 -29.33
CA SER A 12 -13.32 -22.80 -29.20
C SER A 12 -13.83 -22.83 -27.76
N SER A 13 -14.00 -21.66 -27.14
CA SER A 13 -14.67 -21.54 -25.83
C SER A 13 -16.17 -21.86 -25.93
N PRO A 14 -16.79 -22.47 -24.90
CA PRO A 14 -18.21 -22.78 -24.93
C PRO A 14 -19.07 -21.51 -24.83
N PRO A 15 -20.29 -21.51 -25.39
CA PRO A 15 -21.15 -20.34 -25.40
C PRO A 15 -21.68 -20.02 -24.00
N VAL A 16 -21.40 -18.80 -23.53
CA VAL A 16 -21.96 -18.26 -22.28
C VAL A 16 -23.44 -17.94 -22.50
N SER A 17 -24.31 -18.51 -21.67
CA SER A 17 -25.76 -18.29 -21.74
C SER A 17 -26.11 -16.81 -21.56
N ARG A 18 -26.91 -16.26 -22.50
CA ARG A 18 -27.43 -14.87 -22.46
C ARG A 18 -28.14 -14.51 -21.15
N LYS A 19 -28.61 -15.49 -20.37
CA LYS A 19 -29.25 -15.26 -19.05
C LYS A 19 -28.24 -14.86 -17.97
N LEU A 20 -26.97 -15.31 -18.06
CA LEU A 20 -25.90 -14.94 -17.12
C LEU A 20 -25.40 -13.51 -17.34
N LEU A 21 -25.33 -13.04 -18.59
CA LEU A 21 -24.99 -11.64 -18.89
C LEU A 21 -26.05 -10.64 -18.42
N ALA A 22 -27.33 -11.03 -18.37
CA ALA A 22 -28.41 -10.17 -17.91
C ALA A 22 -28.45 -9.98 -16.38
N CYS A 23 -27.82 -10.87 -15.60
CA CYS A 23 -27.77 -10.80 -14.13
C CYS A 23 -26.55 -10.03 -13.59
N MET A 24 -25.50 -9.85 -14.40
CA MET A 24 -24.29 -9.09 -14.03
C MET A 24 -24.57 -7.63 -13.61
N PRO A 25 -25.41 -6.85 -14.33
CA PRO A 25 -25.70 -5.48 -13.93
C PRO A 25 -26.45 -5.39 -12.59
N MET A 26 -27.32 -6.36 -12.29
CA MET A 26 -28.10 -6.41 -11.04
C MET A 26 -27.23 -6.78 -9.83
N LEU A 27 -26.26 -7.68 -10.01
CA LEU A 27 -25.29 -8.05 -8.97
C LEU A 27 -24.34 -6.88 -8.64
N VAL A 28 -23.90 -6.14 -9.66
CA VAL A 28 -23.08 -4.93 -9.48
C VAL A 28 -23.88 -3.83 -8.79
N LEU A 29 -25.16 -3.64 -9.14
CA LEU A 29 -26.01 -2.63 -8.52
C LEU A 29 -26.33 -2.97 -7.04
N ALA A 30 -26.51 -4.24 -6.70
CA ALA A 30 -26.72 -4.70 -5.31
C ALA A 30 -25.46 -4.54 -4.43
N ALA A 31 -24.27 -4.72 -5.01
CA ALA A 31 -23.01 -4.45 -4.32
C ALA A 31 -22.81 -2.94 -4.08
N VAL A 32 -23.24 -2.08 -5.01
CA VAL A 32 -23.11 -0.62 -4.88
C VAL A 32 -24.10 -0.04 -3.87
N THR A 33 -25.34 -0.55 -3.80
CA THR A 33 -26.35 -0.05 -2.85
C THR A 33 -26.06 -0.44 -1.40
N THR A 34 -25.45 -1.61 -1.16
CA THR A 34 -25.01 -2.02 0.18
C THR A 34 -23.81 -1.19 0.67
N MET A 35 -22.91 -0.77 -0.23
CA MET A 35 -21.79 0.10 0.13
C MET A 35 -22.21 1.54 0.49
N VAL A 36 -23.23 2.10 -0.17
CA VAL A 36 -23.74 3.45 0.15
C VAL A 36 -24.54 3.46 1.46
N GLY A 37 -25.25 2.37 1.77
CA GLY A 37 -26.03 2.26 3.02
C GLY A 37 -25.18 2.24 4.29
N MET A 38 -23.98 1.64 4.25
CA MET A 38 -23.08 1.62 5.42
C MET A 38 -22.40 2.96 5.70
N THR A 39 -22.27 3.85 4.70
CA THR A 39 -21.66 5.18 4.92
C THR A 39 -22.62 6.14 5.63
N LEU A 40 -23.94 5.97 5.47
CA LEU A 40 -24.94 6.89 6.04
C LEU A 40 -25.25 6.64 7.52
N VAL A 41 -24.98 5.45 8.06
CA VAL A 41 -25.33 5.10 9.46
C VAL A 41 -24.30 5.61 10.48
N ILE A 42 -23.10 6.04 10.06
CA ILE A 42 -22.04 6.48 10.98
C ILE A 42 -22.11 7.99 11.30
N SER A 43 -22.94 8.77 10.60
CA SER A 43 -22.94 10.25 10.72
C SER A 43 -23.94 10.83 11.75
N ALA A 44 -24.58 10.03 12.60
CA ALA A 44 -25.55 10.53 13.58
C ALA A 44 -25.21 10.12 15.02
N GLY A 45 -24.47 10.99 15.72
CA GLY A 45 -24.22 10.85 17.16
C GLY A 45 -23.18 11.86 17.66
N GLY A 46 -23.63 13.08 17.98
CA GLY A 46 -22.78 14.16 18.48
C GLY A 46 -22.49 14.10 19.99
N GLY A 47 -21.55 14.95 20.42
CA GLY A 47 -21.30 15.26 21.84
C GLY A 47 -19.97 16.00 22.05
N ASN A 48 -20.03 17.32 22.28
CA ASN A 48 -18.91 18.16 22.65
C ASN A 48 -18.35 17.78 24.03
N SER A 49 -17.01 17.73 24.17
CA SER A 49 -16.30 18.09 25.40
C SER A 49 -14.85 18.42 25.08
N ALA A 50 -14.46 19.66 25.38
CA ALA A 50 -13.10 20.13 25.33
C ALA A 50 -12.32 19.57 26.53
N ALA A 51 -11.14 19.00 26.29
CA ALA A 51 -10.18 18.66 27.31
C ALA A 51 -8.77 19.03 26.84
N THR A 52 -8.15 19.91 27.62
CA THR A 52 -6.79 20.42 27.52
C THR A 52 -5.79 19.27 27.68
N ILE A 53 -4.83 19.13 26.76
CA ILE A 53 -3.76 18.11 26.84
C ILE A 53 -2.42 18.82 27.03
N GLY A 54 -1.76 18.49 28.14
CA GLY A 54 -0.41 18.93 28.50
C GLY A 54 0.65 18.29 27.61
N SER A 55 1.68 19.07 27.36
CA SER A 55 2.90 18.74 26.63
C SER A 55 3.78 17.76 27.41
N ASP A 56 4.14 16.63 26.80
CA ASP A 56 5.40 15.95 27.08
C ASP A 56 5.87 15.25 25.79
N SER A 57 6.75 15.94 25.05
CA SER A 57 7.44 15.42 23.87
C SER A 57 8.72 14.72 24.31
N ALA A 58 8.78 13.40 24.19
CA ALA A 58 10.02 12.65 24.24
C ALA A 58 10.57 12.51 22.82
N THR A 59 11.47 13.43 22.45
CA THR A 59 12.34 13.36 21.27
C THR A 59 13.23 12.13 21.34
N VAL A 60 13.09 11.20 20.39
CA VAL A 60 14.05 10.13 20.14
C VAL A 60 14.93 10.58 18.98
N LEU A 61 16.14 11.04 19.31
CA LEU A 61 17.15 11.45 18.34
C LEU A 61 17.72 10.22 17.60
N ALA A 62 17.69 10.30 16.28
CA ALA A 62 18.27 9.32 15.36
C ALA A 62 19.79 9.25 15.55
N ALA A 63 20.28 8.05 15.89
CA ALA A 63 21.69 7.70 15.74
C ALA A 63 21.85 6.85 14.48
N GLU A 64 22.76 7.28 13.59
CA GLU A 64 23.19 6.49 12.43
C GLU A 64 23.76 5.15 12.91
N LEU A 65 23.18 4.03 12.45
CA LEU A 65 23.73 2.70 12.66
C LEU A 65 23.89 2.00 11.31
N PRO A 66 25.03 1.31 11.06
CA PRO A 66 25.17 0.41 9.94
C PRO A 66 24.48 -0.91 10.33
N VAL A 67 23.37 -1.28 9.70
CA VAL A 67 22.57 -2.40 10.25
C VAL A 67 22.36 -3.49 9.22
N ASN A 68 23.05 -4.60 9.44
CA ASN A 68 22.45 -5.91 9.28
C ASN A 68 21.23 -5.96 10.22
N VAL A 69 20.10 -5.37 9.81
CA VAL A 69 18.90 -5.21 10.65
C VAL A 69 18.46 -6.60 11.04
N SER A 70 18.73 -6.98 12.29
CA SER A 70 18.21 -8.23 12.81
C SER A 70 16.70 -8.12 12.76
N HIS A 71 16.06 -9.09 12.11
CA HIS A 71 14.61 -9.18 12.04
C HIS A 71 13.99 -8.95 13.44
N PRO A 72 12.99 -8.07 13.58
CA PRO A 72 12.43 -7.71 14.88
C PRO A 72 11.95 -8.95 15.64
N LYS A 73 12.24 -8.98 16.93
CA LYS A 73 11.67 -9.98 17.84
C LYS A 73 10.26 -9.54 18.21
N SER A 74 9.28 -10.04 17.47
CA SER A 74 7.86 -9.76 17.74
C SER A 74 7.02 -11.02 17.52
N GLN A 75 6.06 -11.23 18.42
CA GLN A 75 5.11 -12.34 18.37
C GLN A 75 4.08 -12.21 17.24
N TRP A 76 3.99 -11.02 16.63
CA TRP A 76 3.06 -10.71 15.55
C TRP A 76 3.56 -11.13 14.17
N TYR A 77 4.79 -11.69 14.11
CA TYR A 77 5.33 -12.36 12.94
C TYR A 77 5.11 -13.87 13.07
N GLN A 78 4.45 -14.46 12.08
CA GLN A 78 4.18 -15.89 12.04
C GLN A 78 4.81 -16.51 10.79
N ARG A 79 5.36 -17.71 10.95
CA ARG A 79 6.06 -18.47 9.90
C ARG A 79 5.63 -19.92 9.97
N GLY A 80 5.70 -20.62 8.84
CA GLY A 80 5.45 -22.06 8.79
C GLY A 80 6.59 -22.86 9.43
N ASP A 81 6.30 -24.11 9.79
CA ASP A 81 7.28 -25.01 10.42
C ASP A 81 8.52 -25.27 9.55
N HIS A 82 8.35 -25.19 8.23
CA HIS A 82 9.39 -25.41 7.23
C HIS A 82 10.00 -24.11 6.69
N PHE A 83 9.81 -22.98 7.38
CA PHE A 83 10.30 -21.70 6.89
C PHE A 83 11.81 -21.69 6.63
N ASP A 84 12.21 -21.29 5.43
CA ASP A 84 13.59 -21.12 5.02
C ASP A 84 14.21 -19.90 5.70
N ARG A 85 14.88 -20.14 6.83
CA ARG A 85 15.56 -19.10 7.62
C ARG A 85 16.77 -18.48 6.92
N THR A 86 17.19 -19.01 5.77
CA THR A 86 18.32 -18.46 4.99
C THR A 86 17.87 -17.40 3.99
N VAL A 87 16.56 -17.22 3.79
CA VAL A 87 16.03 -16.21 2.87
C VAL A 87 16.48 -14.80 3.28
N SER A 88 17.03 -14.06 2.32
CA SER A 88 17.43 -12.67 2.53
C SER A 88 16.19 -11.78 2.68
N ARG A 89 16.32 -10.76 3.54
CA ARG A 89 15.31 -9.69 3.71
C ARG A 89 15.66 -8.43 2.93
N ASP A 90 16.75 -8.45 2.18
CA ASP A 90 17.15 -7.33 1.31
C ASP A 90 16.07 -7.01 0.27
N ARG A 91 15.42 -8.04 -0.27
CA ARG A 91 14.36 -7.92 -1.28
C ARG A 91 13.17 -8.79 -0.88
N GLY A 92 11.97 -8.25 -1.03
CA GLY A 92 10.76 -8.96 -0.70
C GLY A 92 9.54 -8.44 -1.44
N VAL A 93 8.58 -9.33 -1.62
CA VAL A 93 7.22 -9.04 -2.06
C VAL A 93 6.37 -8.85 -0.82
N VAL A 94 5.67 -7.72 -0.73
CA VAL A 94 4.75 -7.40 0.35
C VAL A 94 3.35 -7.32 -0.24
N THR A 95 2.38 -7.94 0.42
CA THR A 95 0.97 -7.89 0.01
C THR A 95 0.11 -7.87 1.27
N CYS A 96 -1.16 -7.48 1.14
CA CYS A 96 -2.10 -7.44 2.25
C CYS A 96 -3.26 -8.39 1.97
N MET A 97 -3.68 -9.17 2.95
CA MET A 97 -4.74 -10.17 2.76
C MET A 97 -5.73 -10.18 3.92
N HIS A 98 -6.98 -10.47 3.56
CA HIS A 98 -8.04 -10.85 4.48
C HIS A 98 -8.71 -12.14 3.98
N ASP A 99 -9.56 -12.77 4.78
CA ASP A 99 -10.16 -14.08 4.43
C ASP A 99 -10.86 -14.10 3.06
N GLY A 100 -11.50 -13.00 2.67
CA GLY A 100 -12.26 -12.89 1.42
C GLY A 100 -11.42 -12.94 0.14
N VAL A 101 -10.12 -12.67 0.23
CA VAL A 101 -9.18 -12.69 -0.91
C VAL A 101 -8.16 -13.83 -0.83
N LEU A 102 -8.32 -14.75 0.14
CA LEU A 102 -7.38 -15.87 0.33
C LEU A 102 -7.14 -16.70 -0.95
N PRO A 103 -8.15 -17.07 -1.76
CA PRO A 103 -7.90 -17.82 -2.98
C PRO A 103 -7.00 -17.09 -3.98
N LEU A 104 -7.15 -15.76 -4.09
CA LEU A 104 -6.30 -14.92 -4.93
C LEU A 104 -4.88 -14.87 -4.37
N GLY A 105 -4.73 -14.70 -3.05
CA GLY A 105 -3.43 -14.69 -2.40
C GLY A 105 -2.65 -15.99 -2.57
N LEU A 106 -3.31 -17.14 -2.40
CA LEU A 106 -2.69 -18.45 -2.65
C LEU A 106 -2.30 -18.63 -4.13
N SER A 107 -3.11 -18.08 -5.06
CA SER A 107 -2.78 -18.07 -6.49
C SER A 107 -1.54 -17.22 -6.76
N LEU A 108 -1.49 -15.99 -6.25
CA LEU A 108 -0.37 -15.07 -6.40
C LEU A 108 0.94 -15.68 -5.87
N VAL A 109 0.93 -16.27 -4.68
CA VAL A 109 2.11 -16.92 -4.08
C VAL A 109 2.64 -18.01 -5.02
N ARG A 110 1.75 -18.89 -5.51
CA ARG A 110 2.14 -19.96 -6.44
C ARG A 110 2.66 -19.42 -7.76
N GLU A 111 2.00 -18.41 -8.31
CA GLU A 111 2.37 -17.78 -9.57
C GLU A 111 3.78 -17.18 -9.51
N LEU A 112 4.09 -16.43 -8.44
CA LEU A 112 5.42 -15.89 -8.19
C LEU A 112 6.49 -17.00 -8.20
N ARG A 113 6.23 -18.13 -7.52
CA ARG A 113 7.16 -19.27 -7.50
C ARG A 113 7.28 -19.96 -8.85
N CYS A 114 6.19 -20.12 -9.60
CA CYS A 114 6.21 -20.65 -10.97
C CYS A 114 7.03 -19.78 -11.93
N LEU A 115 7.01 -18.46 -11.72
CA LEU A 115 7.82 -17.50 -12.47
C LEU A 115 9.29 -17.46 -12.00
N GLY A 116 9.66 -18.26 -11.00
CA GLY A 116 11.02 -18.34 -10.48
C GLY A 116 11.38 -17.24 -9.47
N ASN A 117 10.40 -16.51 -8.93
CA ASN A 117 10.65 -15.59 -7.82
C ASN A 117 10.95 -16.39 -6.56
N ARG A 118 12.07 -16.08 -5.90
CA ARG A 118 12.56 -16.74 -4.69
C ARG A 118 12.73 -15.78 -3.52
N GLU A 119 12.20 -14.57 -3.65
CA GLU A 119 12.27 -13.54 -2.61
C GLU A 119 11.32 -13.87 -1.47
N LEU A 120 11.59 -13.28 -0.30
CA LEU A 120 10.68 -13.32 0.85
C LEU A 120 9.30 -12.77 0.42
N ILE A 121 8.23 -13.44 0.82
CA ILE A 121 6.87 -12.92 0.72
C ILE A 121 6.41 -12.57 2.14
N GLN A 122 6.02 -11.32 2.36
CA GLN A 122 5.31 -10.93 3.58
C GLN A 122 3.85 -10.63 3.26
N VAL A 123 2.96 -11.27 4.02
CA VAL A 123 1.53 -11.03 3.94
C VAL A 123 1.09 -10.31 5.20
N TYR A 124 0.61 -9.09 5.03
CA TYR A 124 0.16 -8.21 6.09
C TYR A 124 -1.35 -8.34 6.31
N HIS A 125 -1.74 -8.27 7.58
CA HIS A 125 -3.12 -8.13 8.02
C HIS A 125 -3.16 -7.30 9.32
N CYS A 126 -4.36 -6.92 9.76
CA CYS A 126 -4.64 -6.06 10.89
C CYS A 126 -5.61 -6.75 11.85
N GLY A 127 -5.06 -7.28 12.95
CA GLY A 127 -5.82 -7.96 13.99
C GLY A 127 -6.24 -9.39 13.62
N GLN A 128 -6.76 -10.09 14.62
CA GLN A 128 -7.14 -11.51 14.50
C GLN A 128 -8.40 -11.76 13.66
N GLN A 129 -9.24 -10.73 13.47
CA GLN A 129 -10.53 -10.87 12.77
C GLN A 129 -10.39 -10.75 11.25
N GLU A 130 -9.29 -10.18 10.75
CA GLU A 130 -9.11 -9.98 9.31
C GLU A 130 -8.67 -11.25 8.58
N LEU A 131 -7.85 -12.07 9.25
CA LEU A 131 -7.33 -13.31 8.73
C LEU A 131 -7.46 -14.45 9.76
N SER A 132 -8.36 -15.40 9.48
CA SER A 132 -8.64 -16.53 10.37
C SER A 132 -7.46 -17.48 10.52
N ASN A 133 -7.44 -18.27 11.60
CA ASN A 133 -6.41 -19.28 11.82
C ASN A 133 -6.35 -20.32 10.68
N ALA A 134 -7.50 -20.67 10.08
CA ALA A 134 -7.53 -21.58 8.94
C ALA A 134 -6.81 -20.98 7.71
N SER A 135 -7.09 -19.71 7.40
CA SER A 135 -6.41 -18.98 6.33
C SER A 135 -4.91 -18.84 6.58
N LYS A 136 -4.51 -18.54 7.82
CA LYS A 136 -3.10 -18.46 8.23
C LYS A 136 -2.38 -19.78 7.99
N THR A 137 -2.96 -20.90 8.44
CA THR A 137 -2.40 -22.24 8.21
C THR A 137 -2.24 -22.55 6.73
N LEU A 138 -3.23 -22.20 5.89
CA LEU A 138 -3.15 -22.41 4.44
C LEU A 138 -2.03 -21.60 3.79
N LEU A 139 -1.87 -20.33 4.16
CA LEU A 139 -0.80 -19.46 3.63
C LEU A 139 0.59 -19.95 4.06
N LEU A 140 0.77 -20.24 5.35
CA LEU A 140 2.04 -20.73 5.90
C LEU A 140 2.42 -22.11 5.36
N GLY A 141 1.44 -22.94 4.99
CA GLY A 141 1.66 -24.22 4.33
C GLY A 141 1.89 -24.12 2.81
N ALA A 142 1.64 -22.96 2.19
CA ALA A 142 1.72 -22.80 0.74
C ALA A 142 3.14 -22.49 0.24
N ASP A 143 3.99 -21.90 1.07
CA ASP A 143 5.34 -21.48 0.69
C ASP A 143 6.28 -21.41 1.91
N ASP A 144 7.51 -21.90 1.75
CA ASP A 144 8.54 -21.93 2.80
C ASP A 144 9.25 -20.59 2.99
N ARG A 145 8.94 -19.57 2.19
CA ARG A 145 9.50 -18.21 2.28
C ARG A 145 8.40 -17.17 2.47
N LEU A 146 7.26 -17.59 3.01
CA LEU A 146 6.14 -16.72 3.35
C LEU A 146 6.09 -16.47 4.86
N GLU A 147 5.90 -15.20 5.21
CA GLU A 147 5.77 -14.71 6.59
C GLU A 147 4.48 -13.90 6.72
N LEU A 148 3.70 -14.17 7.75
CA LEU A 148 2.49 -13.40 8.07
C LEU A 148 2.82 -12.36 9.13
N VAL A 149 2.21 -11.18 9.01
CA VAL A 149 2.45 -10.04 9.91
C VAL A 149 1.13 -9.40 10.33
N ASP A 150 0.84 -9.43 11.64
CA ASP A 150 -0.23 -8.63 12.25
C ASP A 150 0.29 -7.22 12.56
N VAL A 151 0.23 -6.33 11.57
CA VAL A 151 0.87 -5.00 11.68
C VAL A 151 0.19 -4.12 12.71
N CYS A 152 -1.12 -4.26 12.88
CA CYS A 152 -1.86 -3.43 13.82
C CYS A 152 -1.54 -3.80 15.26
N SER A 153 -1.55 -5.08 15.59
CA SER A 153 -1.19 -5.53 16.93
C SER A 153 0.27 -5.23 17.26
N ASP A 154 1.18 -5.38 16.29
CA ASP A 154 2.59 -5.03 16.46
C ASP A 154 2.81 -3.54 16.72
N LEU A 155 2.23 -2.66 15.89
CA LEU A 155 2.38 -1.22 16.06
C LEU A 155 1.69 -0.69 17.32
N VAL A 156 0.63 -1.35 17.80
CA VAL A 156 0.02 -1.05 19.10
C VAL A 156 0.91 -1.48 20.25
N GLU A 157 1.48 -2.68 20.21
CA GLU A 157 2.41 -3.16 21.26
C GLU A 157 3.66 -2.27 21.34
N ARG A 158 4.15 -1.76 20.20
CA ARG A 158 5.28 -0.80 20.15
C ARG A 158 4.93 0.62 20.59
N GLY A 159 3.66 0.92 20.83
CA GLY A 159 3.19 2.27 21.16
C GLY A 159 3.24 3.26 19.99
N THR A 160 3.48 2.80 18.76
CA THR A 160 3.44 3.64 17.55
C THR A 160 2.01 4.01 17.17
N LEU A 161 1.05 3.09 17.35
CA LEU A 161 -0.37 3.33 17.16
C LEU A 161 -1.13 3.14 18.47
N LYS A 162 -2.16 3.94 18.68
CA LYS A 162 -3.19 3.65 19.69
C LYS A 162 -4.16 2.61 19.13
N GLN A 163 -4.76 1.80 20.00
CA GLN A 163 -5.76 0.80 19.59
C GLN A 163 -6.92 1.40 18.79
N GLU A 164 -7.40 2.58 19.21
CA GLU A 164 -8.47 3.32 18.51
C GLU A 164 -8.11 3.66 17.06
N MET A 165 -6.85 4.01 16.81
CA MET A 165 -6.32 4.32 15.49
C MET A 165 -6.12 3.04 14.67
N ALA A 166 -5.57 1.98 15.29
CA ALA A 166 -5.41 0.67 14.65
C ALA A 166 -6.74 0.14 14.10
N ASN A 167 -7.85 0.34 14.81
CA ASN A 167 -9.20 -0.06 14.36
C ASN A 167 -9.70 0.67 13.09
N GLN A 168 -9.03 1.74 12.67
CA GLN A 168 -9.31 2.48 11.43
C GLN A 168 -8.56 1.94 10.20
N PHE A 169 -7.66 0.97 10.41
CA PHE A 169 -6.94 0.30 9.34
C PHE A 169 -7.64 -1.01 8.98
N ARG A 170 -8.10 -1.05 7.73
CA ARG A 170 -8.75 -2.19 7.08
C ARG A 170 -8.64 -1.99 5.57
N SER A 171 -8.77 -3.06 4.81
CA SER A 171 -8.78 -2.99 3.35
C SER A 171 -7.50 -2.30 2.82
N TRP A 172 -7.63 -1.37 1.86
CA TRP A 172 -6.53 -0.66 1.19
C TRP A 172 -5.58 0.08 2.14
N TRP A 173 -6.04 0.50 3.32
CA TRP A 173 -5.24 1.30 4.26
C TRP A 173 -4.11 0.52 4.93
N ILE A 174 -4.16 -0.82 4.90
CA ILE A 174 -3.11 -1.66 5.46
C ILE A 174 -1.85 -1.60 4.59
N LYS A 175 -1.98 -1.35 3.28
CA LYS A 175 -0.86 -1.26 2.34
C LYS A 175 0.21 -0.24 2.78
N PRO A 176 -0.12 1.04 3.03
CA PRO A 176 0.89 2.01 3.49
C PRO A 176 1.41 1.71 4.89
N LEU A 177 0.61 1.09 5.78
CA LEU A 177 1.16 0.56 7.04
C LEU A 177 2.17 -0.56 6.81
N ALA A 178 1.91 -1.46 5.85
CA ALA A 178 2.82 -2.54 5.51
C ALA A 178 4.14 -2.01 4.96
N MET A 179 4.07 -1.02 4.06
CA MET A 179 5.25 -0.33 3.53
C MET A 179 6.04 0.38 4.64
N TYR A 180 5.36 1.06 5.56
CA TYR A 180 5.99 1.71 6.71
C TYR A 180 6.68 0.68 7.62
N HIS A 181 5.96 -0.38 7.99
CA HIS A 181 6.36 -1.32 9.02
C HIS A 181 7.41 -2.35 8.57
N THR A 182 7.37 -2.79 7.31
CA THR A 182 8.26 -3.87 6.84
C THR A 182 9.74 -3.56 7.05
N ASP A 183 10.47 -4.59 7.48
CA ASP A 183 11.92 -4.60 7.61
C ASP A 183 12.62 -5.04 6.30
N VAL A 184 11.87 -5.24 5.22
CA VAL A 184 12.42 -5.44 3.87
C VAL A 184 12.93 -4.10 3.34
N ARG A 185 14.17 -4.07 2.82
CA ARG A 185 14.76 -2.86 2.23
C ARG A 185 14.14 -2.54 0.87
N HIS A 186 14.29 -3.46 -0.10
CA HIS A 186 13.79 -3.32 -1.45
C HIS A 186 12.40 -3.95 -1.55
N VAL A 187 11.41 -3.19 -1.11
CA VAL A 187 10.00 -3.57 -1.06
C VAL A 187 9.41 -3.55 -2.46
N MET A 188 8.74 -4.63 -2.83
CA MET A 188 7.77 -4.67 -3.93
C MET A 188 6.40 -4.91 -3.31
N LEU A 189 5.64 -3.84 -3.11
CA LEU A 189 4.27 -3.93 -2.62
C LEU A 189 3.34 -4.21 -3.80
N VAL A 190 2.50 -5.22 -3.62
CA VAL A 190 1.68 -5.79 -4.68
C VAL A 190 0.26 -6.03 -4.20
N ASP A 191 -0.71 -5.72 -5.04
CA ASP A 191 -2.09 -6.11 -4.82
C ASP A 191 -2.24 -7.63 -4.91
N VAL A 192 -3.17 -8.15 -4.11
CA VAL A 192 -3.39 -9.59 -4.05
C VAL A 192 -4.02 -10.14 -5.34
N ASP A 193 -4.65 -9.28 -6.14
CA ASP A 193 -5.32 -9.57 -7.41
C ASP A 193 -4.51 -9.20 -8.65
N ASP A 194 -3.23 -8.85 -8.48
CA ASP A 194 -2.30 -8.68 -9.59
C ASP A 194 -1.99 -10.02 -10.28
N ILE A 195 -1.83 -9.97 -11.60
CA ILE A 195 -1.46 -11.11 -12.44
C ILE A 195 -0.18 -10.80 -13.19
N PHE A 196 0.86 -11.58 -12.92
CA PHE A 196 2.16 -11.51 -13.56
C PHE A 196 2.31 -12.58 -14.64
N VAL A 197 2.76 -12.14 -15.81
CA VAL A 197 3.15 -13.03 -16.92
C VAL A 197 4.66 -13.24 -17.00
N LYS A 198 5.43 -12.58 -16.13
CA LYS A 198 6.88 -12.65 -16.00
C LYS A 198 7.26 -12.35 -14.56
N ASN A 199 8.35 -12.93 -14.07
CA ASN A 199 8.87 -12.63 -12.73
C ASN A 199 8.99 -11.11 -12.51
N PRO A 200 8.24 -10.52 -11.56
CA PRO A 200 8.21 -9.07 -11.39
C PRO A 200 9.51 -8.51 -10.83
N ALA A 201 10.43 -9.34 -10.32
CA ALA A 201 11.75 -8.90 -9.84
C ALA A 201 12.55 -8.12 -10.90
N VAL A 202 12.25 -8.32 -12.19
CA VAL A 202 12.85 -7.55 -13.29
C VAL A 202 12.56 -6.06 -13.23
N LEU A 203 11.50 -5.62 -12.54
CA LEU A 203 11.14 -4.21 -12.39
C LEU A 203 12.19 -3.42 -11.59
N ARG A 204 12.98 -4.08 -10.74
CA ARG A 204 14.12 -3.43 -10.05
C ARG A 204 15.27 -3.06 -10.97
N ASN A 205 15.28 -3.56 -12.21
CA ASN A 205 16.28 -3.21 -13.21
C ASN A 205 15.86 -2.02 -14.09
N LEU A 206 14.67 -1.45 -13.88
CA LEU A 206 14.23 -0.27 -14.61
C LEU A 206 15.10 0.94 -14.27
N ASP A 207 15.37 1.78 -15.26
CA ASP A 207 16.14 3.02 -15.07
C ASP A 207 15.51 3.92 -14.00
N GLY A 208 14.18 3.96 -13.91
CA GLY A 208 13.46 4.63 -12.82
C GLY A 208 13.88 4.09 -11.46
N TYR A 209 13.79 2.77 -11.24
CA TYR A 209 14.19 2.17 -9.97
C TYR A 209 15.67 2.34 -9.66
N THR A 210 16.56 2.19 -10.64
CA THR A 210 18.00 2.33 -10.38
C THR A 210 18.37 3.79 -10.10
N SER A 211 17.75 4.76 -10.80
CA SER A 211 18.02 6.21 -10.67
C SER A 211 17.27 6.92 -9.54
N THR A 212 16.17 6.37 -9.04
CA THR A 212 15.46 6.93 -7.87
C THR A 212 15.32 5.95 -6.69
N GLY A 213 15.42 4.65 -6.87
CA GLY A 213 15.12 3.68 -5.81
C GLY A 213 13.62 3.49 -5.64
N THR A 214 12.82 4.04 -6.56
CA THR A 214 11.38 3.89 -6.54
C THR A 214 10.86 3.56 -7.94
N THR A 215 9.76 2.84 -8.03
CA THR A 215 9.01 2.68 -9.27
C THR A 215 7.53 2.77 -8.95
N PHE A 216 6.89 3.69 -9.65
CA PHE A 216 5.46 3.97 -9.56
C PHE A 216 4.87 3.90 -10.97
N PHE A 217 3.63 3.45 -11.07
CA PHE A 217 2.88 3.43 -12.31
C PHE A 217 1.85 4.56 -12.32
N TYR A 218 1.55 5.07 -13.51
CA TYR A 218 0.49 6.05 -13.67
C TYR A 218 -0.88 5.38 -13.64
N ASP A 219 -1.79 5.91 -12.83
CA ASP A 219 -3.22 5.57 -12.93
C ASP A 219 -3.86 6.38 -14.07
N ARG A 220 -5.11 6.04 -14.37
CA ARG A 220 -5.95 6.72 -15.34
C ARG A 220 -6.18 8.17 -14.92
N VAL A 221 -5.98 9.09 -15.85
CA VAL A 221 -6.30 10.50 -15.65
C VAL A 221 -7.82 10.69 -15.61
N VAL A 222 -8.34 10.95 -14.41
CA VAL A 222 -9.74 11.36 -14.23
C VAL A 222 -9.86 12.88 -14.39
N LYS A 223 -10.28 13.32 -15.57
CA LYS A 223 -10.52 14.74 -15.88
C LYS A 223 -11.65 15.31 -15.01
N ASN A 224 -11.57 16.61 -14.72
CA ASN A 224 -12.57 17.35 -13.94
C ASN A 224 -12.85 16.78 -12.55
N CYS A 225 -11.90 16.00 -12.01
CA CYS A 225 -11.96 15.59 -10.61
C CYS A 225 -11.40 16.72 -9.75
N ARG A 226 -12.19 17.24 -8.81
CA ARG A 226 -11.80 18.31 -7.86
C ARG A 226 -11.89 17.81 -6.43
N LYS A 227 -11.20 16.70 -6.17
CA LYS A 227 -11.19 16.00 -4.87
C LYS A 227 -9.77 15.56 -4.58
N PHE A 228 -9.46 15.26 -3.32
CA PHE A 228 -8.16 14.76 -2.90
C PHE A 228 -7.04 15.71 -3.37
N MET A 229 -6.11 15.23 -4.20
CA MET A 229 -4.96 16.02 -4.64
C MET A 229 -5.35 17.27 -5.43
N SER A 230 -6.42 17.23 -6.24
CA SER A 230 -6.91 18.38 -7.00
C SER A 230 -8.07 19.10 -6.32
N GLY A 231 -8.28 18.82 -5.03
CA GLY A 231 -9.34 19.41 -4.23
C GLY A 231 -8.96 20.78 -3.68
N GLU A 232 -9.90 21.38 -2.96
CA GLU A 232 -9.69 22.60 -2.19
C GLU A 232 -9.68 22.31 -0.69
N ASP A 233 -8.90 23.08 0.07
CA ASP A 233 -8.77 23.02 1.51
C ASP A 233 -8.76 24.44 2.10
N GLY A 234 -9.93 24.91 2.55
CA GLY A 234 -10.08 26.26 3.11
C GLY A 234 -9.81 27.37 2.08
N GLY A 235 -10.32 27.21 0.85
CA GLY A 235 -10.21 28.21 -0.21
C GLY A 235 -8.88 28.24 -0.97
N MET A 236 -7.95 27.33 -0.64
CA MET A 236 -6.72 27.10 -1.40
C MET A 236 -6.73 25.71 -2.02
N HIS A 237 -6.02 25.54 -3.13
CA HIS A 237 -5.80 24.22 -3.69
C HIS A 237 -5.02 23.34 -2.69
N TYR A 238 -5.47 22.10 -2.52
CA TYR A 238 -4.99 21.21 -1.47
C TYR A 238 -3.47 21.03 -1.49
N MET A 239 -2.88 20.73 -2.65
CA MET A 239 -1.43 20.50 -2.74
C MET A 239 -0.62 21.76 -2.44
N ASP A 240 -1.12 22.93 -2.83
CA ASP A 240 -0.43 24.20 -2.57
C ASP A 240 -0.48 24.52 -1.07
N LYS A 241 -1.62 24.30 -0.42
CA LYS A 241 -1.75 24.44 1.03
C LYS A 241 -0.87 23.44 1.76
N LEU A 242 -0.91 22.17 1.36
CA LEU A 242 -0.10 21.10 1.94
C LEU A 242 1.37 21.49 1.93
N ILE A 243 1.92 21.90 0.78
CA ILE A 243 3.34 22.28 0.67
C ILE A 243 3.64 23.56 1.48
N ALA A 244 2.72 24.54 1.49
CA ALA A 244 2.94 25.79 2.21
C ALA A 244 2.86 25.65 3.74
N SER A 245 2.04 24.72 4.24
CA SER A 245 1.76 24.57 5.68
C SER A 245 2.26 23.26 6.29
N PHE A 246 2.99 22.44 5.54
CA PHE A 246 3.55 21.21 6.06
C PHE A 246 4.59 21.51 7.14
N ASP A 247 4.57 20.74 8.23
CA ASP A 247 5.51 20.86 9.33
C ASP A 247 6.82 20.13 8.99
N TYR A 248 7.67 20.79 8.20
CA TYR A 248 8.95 20.24 7.75
C TYR A 248 9.91 19.95 8.91
N ASP A 249 9.91 20.82 9.92
CA ASP A 249 10.78 20.71 11.10
C ASP A 249 10.46 19.44 11.91
N ARG A 250 9.18 19.07 12.05
CA ARG A 250 8.76 17.83 12.72
C ARG A 250 9.43 16.57 12.17
N PHE A 251 9.76 16.53 10.90
CA PHE A 251 10.39 15.37 10.24
C PHE A 251 11.85 15.61 9.85
N ASN A 252 12.48 16.66 10.38
CA ASN A 252 13.86 17.05 10.08
C ASN A 252 14.13 17.23 8.57
N ILE A 253 13.13 17.70 7.82
CA ILE A 253 13.29 17.99 6.40
C ILE A 253 13.89 19.38 6.27
N THR A 254 15.05 19.47 5.62
CA THR A 254 15.74 20.73 5.37
C THR A 254 15.68 21.09 3.89
N GLY A 255 15.80 22.39 3.58
CA GLY A 255 15.80 22.89 2.20
C GLY A 255 14.66 23.87 1.93
N GLU A 256 14.49 24.24 0.67
CA GLU A 256 13.40 25.14 0.26
C GLU A 256 12.06 24.41 0.26
N HIS A 257 11.04 25.02 0.87
CA HIS A 257 9.66 24.50 0.91
C HIS A 257 8.97 24.71 -0.45
N LYS A 258 9.46 24.02 -1.48
CA LYS A 258 8.93 24.10 -2.83
C LYS A 258 8.75 22.72 -3.46
N PRO A 259 7.77 22.55 -4.38
CA PRO A 259 7.62 21.31 -5.10
C PRO A 259 8.86 20.99 -5.94
N SER A 260 9.22 19.72 -6.04
CA SER A 260 10.29 19.24 -6.93
C SER A 260 9.94 19.47 -8.40
N ALA A 261 10.96 19.47 -9.27
CA ALA A 261 10.75 19.61 -10.72
C ALA A 261 9.85 18.51 -11.32
N ASN A 262 9.75 17.35 -10.67
CA ASN A 262 8.83 16.28 -11.06
C ASN A 262 7.41 16.55 -10.55
N ALA A 263 7.26 17.03 -9.31
CA ALA A 263 5.96 17.41 -8.76
C ALA A 263 5.31 18.52 -9.61
N LEU A 264 6.08 19.51 -10.05
CA LEU A 264 5.60 20.59 -10.94
C LEU A 264 5.08 20.09 -12.30
N LYS A 265 5.48 18.90 -12.76
CA LYS A 265 5.00 18.29 -14.01
C LYS A 265 3.79 17.39 -13.80
N SER A 266 3.42 17.11 -12.56
CA SER A 266 2.43 16.08 -12.25
C SER A 266 1.01 16.55 -12.57
N PHE A 267 0.17 15.63 -13.03
CA PHE A 267 -1.23 15.93 -13.33
C PHE A 267 -2.00 16.24 -12.04
N ALA A 268 -1.67 15.57 -10.93
CA ALA A 268 -2.32 15.81 -9.65
C ALA A 268 -1.99 17.19 -9.09
N TYR A 269 -0.71 17.59 -9.16
CA TYR A 269 -0.27 18.92 -8.72
C TYR A 269 -0.88 20.03 -9.57
N ASN A 270 -0.95 19.82 -10.90
CA ASN A 270 -1.52 20.78 -11.84
C ASN A 270 -3.06 20.69 -11.98
N ASN A 271 -3.77 20.13 -10.98
CA ASN A 271 -5.24 20.11 -10.96
C ASN A 271 -5.91 19.34 -12.11
N ASN A 272 -5.17 18.51 -12.84
CA ASN A 272 -5.68 17.77 -13.99
C ASN A 272 -6.30 16.43 -13.58
N THR A 273 -6.02 15.95 -12.37
CA THR A 273 -6.62 14.72 -11.82
C THR A 273 -6.57 14.67 -10.30
N CYS A 274 -7.44 13.88 -9.68
CA CYS A 274 -7.50 13.73 -8.22
C CYS A 274 -6.60 12.62 -7.66
N HIS A 275 -6.05 11.79 -8.53
CA HIS A 275 -5.05 10.77 -8.23
C HIS A 275 -4.24 10.51 -9.49
N GLU A 276 -2.96 10.27 -9.35
CA GLU A 276 -2.05 10.07 -10.49
C GLU A 276 -1.30 8.75 -10.42
N MET A 277 -1.16 8.19 -9.22
CA MET A 277 -0.38 6.98 -9.00
C MET A 277 -1.29 5.76 -8.87
N ASP A 278 -0.91 4.70 -9.58
CA ASP A 278 -1.52 3.38 -9.42
C ASP A 278 -0.82 2.64 -8.28
N SER A 279 -1.60 2.18 -7.31
CA SER A 279 -1.14 1.51 -6.10
C SER A 279 -1.15 -0.02 -6.17
N SER A 280 -1.50 -0.60 -7.31
CA SER A 280 -1.46 -2.06 -7.52
C SER A 280 -0.05 -2.62 -7.37
N LEU A 281 0.94 -1.87 -7.86
CA LEU A 281 2.34 -2.27 -7.82
C LEU A 281 3.26 -1.08 -7.52
N VAL A 282 3.93 -1.14 -6.37
CA VAL A 282 4.81 -0.07 -5.88
C VAL A 282 6.14 -0.66 -5.45
N LEU A 283 7.24 -0.12 -6.00
CA LEU A 283 8.58 -0.54 -5.59
C LEU A 283 9.28 0.60 -4.86
N ILE A 284 9.87 0.31 -3.69
CA ILE A 284 10.59 1.26 -2.86
C ILE A 284 11.86 0.62 -2.30
N ASP A 285 13.01 1.28 -2.47
CA ASP A 285 14.23 1.10 -1.69
C ASP A 285 14.15 2.00 -0.45
N LYS A 286 13.78 1.42 0.69
CA LYS A 286 13.52 2.18 1.93
C LYS A 286 14.76 2.88 2.46
N GLU A 287 15.95 2.30 2.27
CA GLU A 287 17.20 2.92 2.72
C GLU A 287 17.43 4.24 1.98
N ARG A 288 17.17 4.25 0.68
CA ARG A 288 17.39 5.40 -0.18
C ARG A 288 16.28 6.44 -0.14
N VAL A 289 15.05 6.01 0.08
CA VAL A 289 13.93 6.92 0.37
C VAL A 289 14.10 7.57 1.75
N GLY A 290 14.68 6.85 2.71
CA GLY A 290 15.00 7.35 4.03
C GLY A 290 13.82 7.28 5.00
N GLN A 291 14.14 7.28 6.29
CA GLN A 291 13.14 7.14 7.36
C GLN A 291 12.18 8.32 7.43
N ALA A 292 12.65 9.55 7.21
CA ALA A 292 11.80 10.75 7.23
C ALA A 292 10.60 10.64 6.27
N ALA A 293 10.81 10.10 5.07
CA ALA A 293 9.73 9.84 4.13
C ALA A 293 8.76 8.76 4.63
N MET A 294 9.25 7.69 5.27
CA MET A 294 8.38 6.69 5.89
C MET A 294 7.53 7.31 7.03
N ASP A 295 8.11 8.19 7.83
CA ASP A 295 7.43 8.88 8.93
C ASP A 295 6.37 9.88 8.40
N VAL A 296 6.69 10.59 7.31
CA VAL A 296 5.75 11.45 6.58
C VAL A 296 4.58 10.61 6.03
N MET A 297 4.87 9.43 5.46
CA MET A 297 3.82 8.52 4.98
C MET A 297 2.94 8.04 6.12
N LEU A 298 3.53 7.70 7.28
CA LEU A 298 2.76 7.34 8.48
C LEU A 298 1.86 8.50 8.91
N TRP A 299 2.39 9.73 8.95
CA TRP A 299 1.61 10.93 9.26
C TRP A 299 0.44 11.14 8.27
N PHE A 300 0.67 10.90 6.97
CA PHE A 300 -0.41 11.01 5.98
C PHE A 300 -1.57 10.08 6.28
N ILE A 301 -1.30 8.85 6.73
CA ILE A 301 -2.32 7.83 6.96
C ILE A 301 -2.94 7.87 8.36
N THR A 302 -2.28 8.49 9.34
CA THR A 302 -2.77 8.59 10.73
C THR A 302 -3.32 9.97 11.12
N GLU A 303 -2.91 11.04 10.44
CA GLU A 303 -3.34 12.41 10.77
C GLU A 303 -4.03 13.06 9.57
N GLU A 304 -3.30 13.23 8.47
CA GLU A 304 -3.79 14.02 7.32
C GLU A 304 -5.03 13.40 6.68
N ARG A 305 -5.05 12.07 6.57
CA ARG A 305 -6.21 11.28 6.13
C ARG A 305 -7.49 11.68 6.85
N PHE A 306 -7.42 11.91 8.16
CA PHE A 306 -8.61 12.21 8.96
C PHE A 306 -8.97 13.69 8.93
N ARG A 307 -7.96 14.56 8.78
CA ARG A 307 -8.16 16.01 8.63
C ARG A 307 -8.81 16.36 7.28
N TYR A 308 -8.29 15.79 6.18
CA TYR A 308 -8.70 16.14 4.82
C TYR A 308 -9.60 15.07 4.15
N GLN A 309 -9.86 13.94 4.82
CA GLN A 309 -10.77 12.88 4.39
C GLN A 309 -10.45 12.31 2.99
N PHE A 310 -9.27 11.71 2.85
CA PHE A 310 -8.89 10.99 1.65
C PHE A 310 -9.76 9.74 1.40
N SER A 311 -10.02 9.42 0.12
CA SER A 311 -10.87 8.28 -0.27
C SER A 311 -10.10 6.98 -0.46
N PHE A 312 -9.16 6.94 -1.40
CA PHE A 312 -8.49 5.72 -1.85
C PHE A 312 -7.09 5.70 -1.24
N GLY A 313 -7.00 5.10 -0.07
CA GLY A 313 -5.93 5.41 0.87
C GLY A 313 -4.52 5.15 0.40
N ASP A 314 -4.31 4.09 -0.37
CA ASP A 314 -3.03 3.76 -0.97
C ASP A 314 -2.66 4.70 -2.15
N LYS A 315 -3.59 4.94 -3.07
CA LYS A 315 -3.34 5.79 -4.27
C LYS A 315 -2.91 7.20 -3.91
N VAL A 316 -3.49 7.75 -2.86
CA VAL A 316 -3.23 9.12 -2.43
C VAL A 316 -2.04 9.20 -1.47
N SER A 317 -1.81 8.18 -0.65
CA SER A 317 -0.70 8.18 0.32
C SER A 317 0.67 7.89 -0.29
N TYR A 318 0.74 7.15 -1.41
CA TYR A 318 2.00 7.01 -2.15
C TYR A 318 2.17 8.11 -3.21
N GLY A 319 1.06 8.56 -3.79
CA GLY A 319 1.05 9.62 -4.78
C GLY A 319 1.18 11.02 -4.17
N SER A 320 1.11 11.17 -2.83
CA SER A 320 1.27 12.47 -2.18
C SER A 320 2.66 12.98 -2.54
N HIS A 321 2.68 13.95 -3.47
CA HIS A 321 3.90 14.45 -4.08
C HIS A 321 4.89 14.99 -3.06
N LEU A 322 4.52 15.17 -1.79
CA LEU A 322 5.46 15.35 -0.70
C LEU A 322 6.48 14.19 -0.64
N LEU A 323 6.08 12.92 -0.64
CA LEU A 323 7.04 11.79 -0.66
C LEU A 323 7.94 11.78 -1.91
N ILE A 324 7.45 12.33 -3.02
CA ILE A 324 8.19 12.48 -4.29
C ILE A 324 9.02 13.78 -4.31
N SER A 325 8.67 14.76 -3.47
CA SER A 325 9.21 16.13 -3.42
C SER A 325 10.12 16.39 -2.23
N LEU A 326 10.20 15.47 -1.27
CA LEU A 326 11.17 15.46 -0.17
C LEU A 326 12.57 15.01 -0.64
N ARG A 327 12.85 15.19 -1.94
CA ARG A 327 14.13 14.97 -2.60
C ARG A 327 14.54 16.21 -3.37
#